data_AF-A0A1P8M3K1-F1
#
_entry.id   AF-A0A1P8M3K1-F1
#
_cell.length_a   1.000
_cell.length_b   1.000
_cell.length_c   1.000
_cell.angle_alpha   90.00
_cell.angle_beta   90.00
_cell.angle_gamma   90.00
#
_symmetry.space_group_name_H-M   'P 1'
#
loop_
_entity.id
_entity.type
_entity.pdbx_description
1 polymer ?
#
loop_
_entity_poly.entity_id
_entity_poly.type
_entity_poly.pdbx_seq_one_letter_code
_entity_poly.pdbx_strand_id
1 'polypeptide(L)' 'MAGKFEVHQDSDQSYKFRLMDGAGNIVAESPRFKSVSGVVAGINALRENAATGLVVDLRKSQH' A
#
# COMPACT_ATOMS: atom_id res chain seq x y z
N MET A 1 18.05 0.02 -5.40
CA MET A 1 17.66 -0.88 -4.29
C MET A 1 16.17 -1.12 -4.37
N ALA A 2 15.70 -2.35 -4.10
CA ALA A 2 14.29 -2.68 -4.14
C ALA A 2 13.49 -1.84 -3.13
N GLY A 3 12.27 -1.45 -3.48
CA GLY A 3 11.38 -0.74 -2.56
C GLY A 3 11.07 -1.60 -1.32
N LYS A 4 10.86 -0.94 -0.17
CA LYS A 4 10.59 -1.60 1.11
C LYS A 4 9.15 -1.37 1.57
N PHE A 5 8.57 -2.40 2.18
CA PHE A 5 7.28 -2.28 2.86
C PHE A 5 7.50 -2.04 4.35
N GLU A 6 6.89 -0.98 4.87
CA GLU A 6 6.87 -0.69 6.31
C GLU A 6 5.46 -0.80 6.86
N VAL A 7 5.27 -1.59 7.91
CA VAL A 7 3.99 -1.70 8.61
C VAL A 7 4.02 -0.77 9.82
N HIS A 8 3.07 0.15 9.86
CA HIS A 8 2.86 1.11 10.94
C HIS A 8 1.57 0.75 11.67
N GLN A 9 1.64 0.68 13.00
CA GLN A 9 0.47 0.57 13.86
C GLN A 9 0.04 1.97 14.28
N ASP A 10 -1.23 2.29 14.07
CA ASP A 10 -1.86 3.52 14.53
C ASP A 10 -2.41 3.36 15.96
N SER A 11 -2.69 4.48 16.63
CA SER A 11 -3.14 4.52 18.03
C SER A 11 -4.43 3.73 18.30
N ASP A 12 -5.26 3.54 17.27
CA ASP A 12 -6.56 2.88 17.36
C ASP A 12 -6.49 1.35 17.11
N GLN A 13 -5.33 0.73 17.33
CA GLN A 13 -5.05 -0.68 16.97
C GLN A 13 -5.29 -0.98 15.48
N SER A 14 -5.26 0.06 14.65
CA SER A 14 -5.34 -0.10 13.20
C SER A 14 -3.93 -0.21 12.64
N TYR A 15 -3.78 -0.95 11.55
CA TYR A 15 -2.50 -1.21 10.92
C TYR A 15 -2.55 -0.70 9.49
N LYS A 16 -1.48 -0.07 9.04
CA LYS A 16 -1.30 0.38 7.67
C LYS A 16 0.09 0.01 7.20
N PHE A 17 0.23 -0.36 5.95
CA PHE A 17 1.52 -0.48 5.30
C PHE A 17 1.78 0.66 4.32
N ARG A 18 3.05 1.02 4.19
CA ARG A 18 3.58 2.00 3.24
C ARG A 18 4.64 1.33 2.38
N LEU A 19 4.65 1.65 1.10
CA LEU A 19 5.72 1.29 0.19
C LEU A 19 6.65 2.50 0.05
N MET A 20 7.93 2.28 0.31
CA MET A 20 8.98 3.30 0.12
C MET A 20 9.88 2.93 -1.04
N ASP A 21 10.31 3.92 -1.81
CA ASP A 21 11.33 3.75 -2.83
C ASP A 21 12.75 3.63 -2.23
N GLY A 22 13.76 3.42 -3.08
CA GLY A 22 15.16 3.33 -2.66
C GLY A 22 15.75 4.65 -2.14
N ALA A 23 15.07 5.78 -2.32
CA ALA A 23 15.46 7.10 -1.82
C ALA A 23 14.75 7.45 -0.49
N GLY A 24 13.82 6.63 -0.03
CA GLY A 24 13.06 6.85 1.21
C GLY A 24 11.77 7.65 1.01
N ASN A 25 11.31 7.86 -0.23
CA ASN A 25 10.03 8.51 -0.49
C ASN A 25 8.89 7.49 -0.39
N ILE A 26 7.74 7.93 0.13
CA ILE A 26 6.51 7.12 0.14
C ILE A 26 5.92 7.14 -1.27
N VAL A 27 5.77 5.96 -1.88
CA VAL A 27 5.18 5.80 -3.23
C VAL A 27 3.75 5.28 -3.19
N ALA A 28 3.38 4.55 -2.14
CA ALA A 28 2.01 4.09 -1.93
C ALA A 28 1.72 3.91 -0.44
N GLU A 29 0.48 4.19 -0.05
CA GLU A 29 -0.03 3.95 1.29
C GLU A 29 -1.33 3.14 1.20
N SER A 30 -1.46 2.18 2.10
CA SER A 30 -2.64 1.32 2.17
C SER A 30 -3.73 1.90 3.07
N PRO A 31 -5.00 1.48 2.90
CA PRO A 31 -6.04 1.79 3.86
C PRO A 31 -5.75 1.18 5.24
N ARG A 32 -6.46 1.67 6.26
CA ARG A 32 -6.34 1.14 7.63
C ARG A 32 -6.99 -0.23 7.71
N PHE A 33 -6.23 -1.22 8.16
CA PHE A 33 -6.68 -2.56 8.50
C PHE A 33 -6.92 -2.67 10.00
N LYS A 34 -7.85 -3.52 10.41
CA LYS A 34 -8.15 -3.78 11.84
C LYS A 34 -7.28 -4.87 12.47
N SER A 35 -6.52 -5.61 11.66
CA SER A 35 -5.71 -6.73 12.11
C SER A 35 -4.38 -6.80 11.36
N VAL A 36 -3.37 -7.37 12.02
CA VAL A 36 -2.06 -7.65 11.41
C VAL A 36 -2.20 -8.62 10.24
N SER A 37 -3.05 -9.64 10.37
CA SER A 37 -3.31 -10.61 9.29
C SER A 37 -3.87 -9.94 8.04
N GLY A 38 -4.73 -8.93 8.20
CA GLY A 38 -5.26 -8.14 7.10
C GLY A 38 -4.17 -7.35 6.36
N VAL A 39 -3.21 -6.78 7.10
CA VAL A 39 -2.05 -6.10 6.49
C VAL A 39 -1.18 -7.04 5.69
N VAL A 40 -0.87 -8.22 6.25
CA VAL A 40 -0.03 -9.21 5.55
C VAL A 40 -0.73 -9.69 4.27
N ALA A 41 -2.03 -9.96 4.33
CA ALA A 41 -2.82 -10.31 3.16
C ALA A 41 -2.82 -9.18 2.11
N GLY A 42 -2.95 -7.92 2.54
CA GLY A 42 -2.90 -6.76 1.67
C GLY A 42 -1.53 -6.59 0.98
N ILE A 43 -0.42 -6.81 1.69
CA ILE A 43 0.93 -6.77 1.12
C ILE A 43 1.10 -7.88 0.07
N ASN A 44 0.65 -9.10 0.38
CA ASN A 44 0.74 -10.22 -0.57
C ASN A 44 -0.08 -9.95 -1.83
N ALA A 45 -1.33 -9.51 -1.67
CA ALA A 45 -2.18 -9.14 -2.79
C ALA A 45 -1.55 -8.00 -3.61
N LEU A 46 -0.96 -7.00 -2.98
CA LEU A 46 -0.24 -5.94 -3.69
C LEU A 46 0.96 -6.48 -4.45
N ARG A 47 1.77 -7.37 -3.87
CA ARG A 47 2.92 -7.98 -4.56
C ARG A 47 2.51 -8.79 -5.78
N GLU A 48 1.41 -9.54 -5.68
CA GLU A 48 0.88 -10.36 -6.78
C GLU A 48 0.28 -9.50 -7.89
N ASN A 49 -0.51 -8.48 -7.52
CA ASN A 49 -1.26 -7.69 -8.49
C ASN A 49 -0.48 -6.48 -9.01
N ALA A 50 0.49 -5.93 -8.28
CA ALA A 50 1.21 -4.72 -8.72
C ALA A 50 2.10 -4.96 -9.95
N ALA A 51 2.58 -6.20 -10.15
CA ALA A 51 3.42 -6.52 -11.30
C ALA A 51 2.63 -6.62 -12.62
N THR A 52 1.34 -6.96 -12.57
CA THR A 52 0.51 -7.26 -13.75
C THR A 52 -0.79 -6.47 -13.80
N GLY A 53 -1.06 -5.62 -12.81
CA GLY A 53 -2.31 -4.91 -12.65
C GLY A 53 -2.55 -3.91 -13.78
N LEU A 54 -3.77 -3.93 -14.32
CA LEU A 54 -4.21 -2.95 -15.30
C LEU A 54 -4.37 -1.58 -14.65
N VAL A 55 -3.66 -0.59 -15.19
CA VAL A 55 -3.78 0.80 -14.75
C VAL A 55 -4.96 1.44 -15.48
N VAL A 56 -5.97 1.87 -14.72
CA VAL A 56 -7.13 2.60 -15.24
C VAL A 56 -7.16 3.98 -14.61
N ASP A 57 -7.21 5.00 -15.47
CA ASP A 57 -7.34 6.38 -15.05
C ASP A 57 -8.80 6.74 -14.80
N LEU A 58 -9.15 7.02 -13.54
CA LEU A 58 -10.50 7.37 -13.10
C LEU A 58 -10.65 8.86 -12.76
N ARG A 59 -9.71 9.72 -13.18
CA ARG A 59 -9.85 11.17 -13.00
C ARG A 59 -11.15 11.63 -13.67
N LYS A 60 -12.09 12.17 -12.87
CA LYS A 60 -13.26 12.83 -13.44
C LYS A 60 -12.77 14.02 -14.27
N SER A 61 -13.03 14.01 -15.58
CA SER A 61 -12.87 15.21 -16.40
C SER A 61 -13.77 16.28 -15.82
N GLN A 62 -13.17 17.27 -15.18
CA GLN A 62 -13.84 18.50 -14.77
C GLN A 62 -14.20 19.20 -16.08
N HIS A 63 -15.50 19.27 -16.39
CA HIS A 63 -16.02 20.15 -17.44
C HIS A 63 -16.24 21.52 -16.83
#